data_AF-A0A2N1F6Y5-F1
#
_entry.id   AF-A0A2N1F6Y5-F1
#
_cell.length_a   1.000
_cell.length_b   1.000
_cell.length_c   1.000
_cell.angle_alpha   90.00
_cell.angle_beta   90.00
_cell.angle_gamma   90.00
#
_symmetry.space_group_name_H-M   'P 1'
#
loop_
_entity.id
_entity.type
_entity.pdbx_description
1 polymer ?
#
loop_
_entity_poly.entity_id
_entity_poly.type
_entity_poly.pdbx_seq_one_letter_code
_entity_poly.pdbx_strand_id
1 'polypeptide(L)'
;MLKINKNKEETETHQFLPSGEWEGFYCYNKSSEQHKMEINLVFKKGIISGNGTDDIASYTWKGNYCLKTFKVAMIKRYATHQIKYNGDIDEQGIWGVWENIVQMPPGIDAALFERMKAGFRDTMIGGFHIWPKKTATNSEKNKAEEKLTKSKKLKRLVKMRSLKEIVINSI
;
A
#
# COMPACT_ATOMS: atom_id res chain seq x y z
N MET A 1 35.32 27.80 -10.36
CA MET A 1 35.01 26.40 -10.00
C MET A 1 33.50 26.28 -9.78
N LEU A 2 32.78 25.68 -10.75
CA LEU A 2 31.37 25.36 -10.59
C LEU A 2 31.22 24.21 -9.60
N LYS A 3 30.55 24.45 -8.48
CA LYS A 3 30.12 23.38 -7.56
C LYS A 3 29.01 22.60 -8.27
N ILE A 4 29.37 21.51 -8.93
CA ILE A 4 28.40 20.53 -9.44
C ILE A 4 27.74 19.88 -8.24
N ASN A 5 26.49 20.20 -8.00
CA ASN A 5 25.67 19.62 -6.95
C ASN A 5 25.31 18.17 -7.36
N LYS A 6 26.23 17.23 -7.15
CA LYS A 6 25.98 15.79 -7.33
C LYS A 6 25.03 15.32 -6.22
N ASN A 7 23.91 14.72 -6.62
CA ASN A 7 23.03 13.82 -5.83
C ASN A 7 21.57 14.28 -5.62
N LYS A 8 20.93 14.91 -6.61
CA LYS A 8 19.49 14.67 -6.83
C LYS A 8 19.37 13.64 -7.94
N GLU A 9 19.75 12.40 -7.65
CA GLU A 9 19.52 11.32 -8.60
C GLU A 9 18.00 11.15 -8.74
N GLU A 10 17.48 11.59 -9.88
CA GLU A 10 16.06 11.84 -10.11
C GLU A 10 15.22 10.59 -9.83
N THR A 11 14.30 10.73 -8.87
CA THR A 11 13.23 9.78 -8.62
C THR A 11 12.32 9.71 -9.84
N GLU A 12 11.65 8.57 -10.02
CA GLU A 12 10.64 8.39 -11.07
C GLU A 12 9.52 9.43 -10.93
N THR A 13 9.03 9.92 -12.07
CA THR A 13 7.99 10.95 -12.18
C THR A 13 6.71 10.45 -12.84
N HIS A 14 6.69 9.20 -13.31
CA HIS A 14 5.51 8.57 -13.88
C HIS A 14 4.33 8.58 -12.90
N GLN A 15 3.17 9.09 -13.34
CA GLN A 15 1.99 9.31 -12.50
C GLN A 15 1.45 8.05 -11.78
N PHE A 16 1.67 6.86 -12.35
CA PHE A 16 1.25 5.59 -11.72
C PHE A 16 2.24 5.07 -10.67
N LEU A 17 3.48 5.57 -10.66
CA LEU A 17 4.54 5.12 -9.77
C LEU A 17 5.12 6.26 -8.91
N PRO A 18 4.29 7.04 -8.20
CA PRO A 18 4.80 8.07 -7.30
C PRO A 18 5.59 7.42 -6.15
N SER A 19 6.77 7.95 -5.85
CA SER A 19 7.47 7.58 -4.61
C SER A 19 6.76 8.18 -3.39
N GLY A 20 6.76 7.48 -2.26
CA GLY A 20 6.14 7.93 -1.02
C GLY A 20 5.33 6.83 -0.33
N GLU A 21 4.27 7.24 0.38
CA GLU A 21 3.37 6.34 1.09
C GLU A 21 2.42 5.63 0.13
N TRP A 22 2.30 4.32 0.33
CA TRP A 22 1.40 3.42 -0.36
C TRP A 22 0.63 2.61 0.68
N GLU A 23 -0.55 2.14 0.30
CA GLU A 23 -1.39 1.27 1.11
C GLU A 23 -1.92 0.15 0.23
N GLY A 24 -2.46 -0.90 0.84
CA GLY A 24 -3.03 -2.00 0.08
C GLY A 24 -3.27 -3.22 0.93
N PHE A 25 -3.39 -4.36 0.26
CA PHE A 25 -3.59 -5.65 0.90
C PHE A 25 -3.04 -6.81 0.07
N TYR A 26 -2.87 -7.94 0.75
CA TYR A 26 -2.72 -9.24 0.12
C TYR A 26 -3.81 -10.20 0.63
N CYS A 27 -4.11 -11.21 -0.17
CA CYS A 27 -5.03 -12.30 0.15
C CYS A 27 -4.34 -13.63 -0.11
N TYR A 28 -4.71 -14.69 0.61
CA TYR A 28 -4.30 -16.07 0.29
C TYR A 28 -5.21 -16.66 -0.79
N ASN A 29 -4.72 -17.64 -1.57
CA ASN A 29 -5.45 -18.19 -2.72
C ASN A 29 -6.88 -18.66 -2.43
N LYS A 30 -7.13 -19.22 -1.24
CA LYS A 30 -8.45 -19.74 -0.82
C LYS A 30 -9.21 -18.82 0.14
N SER A 31 -8.70 -17.63 0.43
CA SER A 31 -9.33 -16.70 1.36
C SER A 31 -9.50 -15.33 0.71
N SER A 32 -10.70 -14.78 0.81
CA SER A 32 -10.95 -13.38 0.46
C SER A 32 -10.54 -12.41 1.58
N GLU A 33 -10.05 -12.92 2.71
CA GLU A 33 -9.55 -12.12 3.81
C GLU A 33 -8.40 -11.24 3.34
N GLN A 34 -8.53 -9.94 3.62
CA GLN A 34 -7.56 -8.93 3.21
C GLN A 34 -6.64 -8.61 4.38
N HIS A 35 -5.36 -8.86 4.17
CA HIS A 35 -4.30 -8.51 5.12
C HIS A 35 -3.73 -7.15 4.72
N LYS A 36 -4.06 -6.10 5.49
CA LYS A 36 -3.69 -4.71 5.18
C LYS A 36 -2.19 -4.48 5.36
N MET A 37 -1.64 -3.63 4.50
CA MET A 37 -0.22 -3.29 4.48
C MET A 37 -0.01 -1.77 4.52
N GLU A 38 0.91 -1.34 5.36
CA GLU A 38 1.48 0.02 5.34
C GLU A 38 2.81 -0.01 4.59
N ILE A 39 2.96 0.82 3.56
CA ILE A 39 4.07 0.69 2.61
C ILE A 39 4.68 2.06 2.34
N ASN A 40 6.01 2.11 2.23
CA ASN A 40 6.73 3.23 1.63
C ASN A 40 7.57 2.72 0.46
N LEU A 41 7.35 3.27 -0.73
CA LEU A 41 8.06 2.89 -1.96
C LEU A 41 8.85 4.05 -2.54
N VAL A 42 10.01 3.73 -3.07
CA VAL A 42 10.89 4.61 -3.85
C VAL A 42 11.11 3.98 -5.20
N PHE A 43 10.73 4.71 -6.25
CA PHE A 43 10.91 4.34 -7.64
C PHE A 43 12.01 5.18 -8.26
N LYS A 44 13.00 4.54 -8.88
CA LYS A 44 14.15 5.24 -9.44
C LYS A 44 14.87 4.41 -10.50
N LYS A 45 14.99 4.94 -11.72
CA LYS A 45 15.75 4.32 -12.82
C LYS A 45 15.38 2.83 -13.04
N GLY A 46 14.09 2.50 -13.02
CA GLY A 46 13.62 1.11 -13.18
C GLY A 46 13.73 0.23 -11.93
N ILE A 47 14.25 0.75 -10.81
CA ILE A 47 14.42 0.03 -9.54
C ILE A 47 13.35 0.47 -8.55
N ILE A 48 12.78 -0.50 -7.83
CA ILE A 48 11.91 -0.28 -6.67
C ILE A 48 12.67 -0.65 -5.41
N SER A 49 12.62 0.22 -4.41
CA SER A 49 13.04 -0.07 -3.04
C SER A 49 12.00 0.44 -2.06
N GLY A 50 11.94 -0.12 -0.87
CA GLY A 50 10.96 0.33 0.10
C GLY A 50 11.01 -0.43 1.41
N ASN A 51 10.07 -0.11 2.28
CA ASN A 51 9.84 -0.79 3.54
C ASN A 51 8.35 -0.70 3.90
N GLY A 52 7.95 -1.44 4.93
CA GLY A 52 6.59 -1.42 5.42
C GLY A 52 6.39 -2.38 6.58
N THR A 53 5.14 -2.45 7.00
CA THR A 53 4.67 -3.35 8.06
C THR A 53 3.30 -3.90 7.69
N ASP A 54 3.01 -5.10 8.14
CA ASP A 54 1.72 -5.77 8.06
C ASP A 54 1.47 -6.61 9.32
N ASP A 55 0.48 -7.50 9.27
CA ASP A 55 0.09 -8.40 10.33
C ASP A 55 1.11 -9.51 10.66
N ILE A 56 2.12 -9.71 9.81
CA ILE A 56 3.21 -10.66 10.04
C ILE A 56 4.35 -9.98 10.80
N ALA A 57 4.96 -8.95 10.20
CA ALA A 57 6.09 -8.20 10.77
C ALA A 57 6.49 -7.01 9.87
N SER A 58 7.49 -6.23 10.30
CA SER A 58 8.16 -5.28 9.42
C SER A 58 8.99 -5.97 8.33
N TYR A 59 9.06 -5.35 7.16
CA TYR A 59 9.73 -5.88 5.98
C TYR A 59 10.39 -4.80 5.12
N THR A 60 11.20 -5.25 4.16
CA THR A 60 11.80 -4.42 3.12
C THR A 60 11.37 -4.88 1.72
N TRP A 61 11.35 -3.95 0.77
CA TRP A 61 11.08 -4.20 -0.64
C TRP A 61 12.33 -3.95 -1.48
N LYS A 62 12.56 -4.83 -2.45
CA LYS A 62 13.53 -4.61 -3.52
C LYS A 62 13.05 -5.25 -4.81
N GLY A 63 13.10 -4.54 -5.92
CA GLY A 63 12.58 -5.03 -7.19
C GLY A 63 12.91 -4.15 -8.37
N ASN A 64 12.29 -4.45 -9.51
CA ASN A 64 12.38 -3.67 -10.73
C ASN A 64 10.99 -3.48 -11.35
N TYR A 65 10.83 -2.40 -12.11
CA TYR A 65 9.65 -2.13 -12.92
C TYR A 65 10.05 -1.78 -14.35
N CYS A 66 9.12 -1.98 -15.28
CA CYS A 66 9.28 -1.62 -16.68
C CYS A 66 8.07 -0.83 -17.16
N LEU A 67 8.26 0.46 -17.49
CA LEU A 67 7.19 1.32 -18.02
C LEU A 67 6.78 0.99 -19.45
N LYS A 68 7.60 0.24 -20.21
CA LYS A 68 7.23 -0.20 -21.56
C LYS A 68 6.21 -1.33 -21.54
N THR A 69 6.31 -2.21 -20.54
CA THR A 69 5.44 -3.39 -20.41
C THR A 69 4.43 -3.24 -19.27
N PHE A 70 4.54 -2.17 -18.48
CA PHE A 70 3.77 -1.95 -17.25
C PHE A 70 3.80 -3.17 -16.31
N LYS A 71 4.98 -3.79 -16.18
CA LYS A 71 5.19 -4.94 -15.30
C LYS A 71 6.12 -4.59 -14.15
N VAL A 72 5.94 -5.29 -13.04
CA VAL A 72 6.78 -5.19 -11.85
C VAL A 72 7.16 -6.58 -11.32
N ALA A 73 8.37 -6.69 -10.78
CA ALA A 73 8.82 -7.83 -10.02
C ALA A 73 9.57 -7.36 -8.76
N MET A 74 9.12 -7.80 -7.58
CA MET A 74 9.62 -7.34 -6.29
C MET A 74 9.81 -8.52 -5.34
N ILE A 75 10.75 -8.39 -4.41
CA ILE A 75 10.95 -9.30 -3.29
C ILE A 75 10.62 -8.54 -2.01
N LYS A 76 9.65 -9.07 -1.27
CA LYS A 76 9.36 -8.70 0.11
C LYS A 76 10.25 -9.53 1.01
N ARG A 77 11.02 -8.89 1.87
CA ARG A 77 11.94 -9.58 2.79
C ARG A 77 11.60 -9.24 4.22
N TYR A 78 11.20 -10.27 4.95
CA TYR A 78 11.15 -10.30 6.40
C TYR A 78 12.50 -10.76 6.96
N ALA A 79 12.67 -10.70 8.27
CA ALA A 79 13.82 -11.28 8.95
C ALA A 79 13.90 -12.82 8.77
N THR A 80 12.75 -13.48 8.64
CA THR A 80 12.64 -14.95 8.63
C THR A 80 12.53 -15.55 7.24
N HIS A 81 11.93 -14.84 6.27
CA HIS A 81 11.63 -15.39 4.95
C HIS A 81 11.46 -14.30 3.88
N GLN A 82 11.32 -14.73 2.63
CA GLN A 82 11.16 -13.86 1.48
C GLN A 82 9.97 -14.30 0.64
N ILE A 83 9.24 -13.32 0.12
CA ILE A 83 8.07 -13.52 -0.75
C ILE A 83 8.32 -12.79 -2.07
N LYS A 84 8.08 -13.48 -3.18
CA LYS A 84 8.18 -12.92 -4.52
C LYS A 84 6.83 -12.32 -4.92
N TYR A 85 6.84 -11.12 -5.47
CA TYR A 85 5.66 -10.43 -5.99
C TYR A 85 5.89 -10.15 -7.47
N ASN A 86 4.94 -10.54 -8.32
CA ASN A 86 4.92 -10.16 -9.73
C ASN A 86 3.57 -9.54 -10.03
N GLY A 87 3.57 -8.41 -10.74
CA GLY A 87 2.35 -7.68 -10.99
C GLY A 87 2.36 -6.80 -12.22
N ASP A 88 1.19 -6.23 -12.43
CA ASP A 88 0.83 -5.26 -13.45
C ASP A 88 0.69 -3.87 -12.83
N ILE A 89 0.96 -2.84 -13.62
CA ILE A 89 0.90 -1.43 -13.22
C ILE A 89 -0.19 -0.76 -14.04
N ASP A 90 -1.11 -0.08 -13.38
CA ASP A 90 -2.13 0.75 -14.02
C ASP A 90 -2.49 1.97 -13.17
N GLU A 91 -3.55 2.66 -13.56
CA GLU A 91 -4.09 3.85 -12.88
C GLU A 91 -4.63 3.58 -11.46
N GLN A 92 -4.89 2.32 -11.11
CA GLN A 92 -5.37 1.87 -9.80
C GLN A 92 -4.22 1.37 -8.92
N GLY A 93 -2.98 1.39 -9.41
CA GLY A 93 -1.79 1.01 -8.67
C GLY A 93 -1.11 -0.23 -9.24
N ILE A 94 -0.66 -1.11 -8.34
CA ILE A 94 0.06 -2.34 -8.66
C ILE A 94 -0.71 -3.52 -8.11
N TRP A 95 -1.04 -4.49 -8.96
CA TRP A 95 -1.75 -5.70 -8.57
C TRP A 95 -1.15 -6.94 -9.23
N GLY A 96 -1.38 -8.11 -8.65
CA GLY A 96 -0.85 -9.35 -9.20
C GLY A 96 -0.82 -10.48 -8.19
N VAL A 97 0.21 -11.31 -8.29
CA VAL A 97 0.39 -12.50 -7.47
C VAL A 97 1.64 -12.43 -6.61
N TRP A 98 1.53 -12.94 -5.39
CA TRP A 98 2.65 -13.20 -4.52
C TRP A 98 2.87 -14.70 -4.35
N GLU A 99 4.12 -15.11 -4.20
CA GLU A 99 4.54 -16.51 -4.04
C GLU A 99 5.65 -16.62 -2.98
N ASN A 100 5.53 -17.58 -2.06
CA ASN A 100 6.56 -17.85 -1.08
C ASN A 100 7.81 -18.45 -1.75
N ILE A 101 8.98 -17.88 -1.46
CA ILE A 101 10.26 -18.36 -1.96
C ILE A 101 10.73 -19.50 -1.06
N VAL A 102 10.12 -20.66 -1.21
CA VAL A 102 10.56 -21.86 -0.50
C VAL A 102 11.78 -22.42 -1.20
N GLN A 103 12.91 -22.46 -0.49
CA GLN A 103 14.10 -23.16 -0.94
C GLN A 103 13.92 -24.66 -0.69
N MET A 104 14.38 -25.49 -1.63
CA MET A 104 14.37 -26.94 -1.46
C MET A 104 15.23 -27.31 -0.24
N PRO A 105 14.68 -27.98 0.78
CA PRO A 105 15.47 -28.43 1.91
C PRO A 105 16.55 -29.42 1.44
N PRO A 106 17.77 -29.38 2.01
CA PRO A 106 18.80 -30.37 1.70
C PRO A 106 18.32 -31.78 2.00
N GLY A 107 18.62 -32.74 1.10
CA GLY A 107 18.31 -34.15 1.30
C GLY A 107 16.86 -34.56 1.00
N ILE A 108 16.01 -33.65 0.52
CA ILE A 108 14.68 -33.98 -0.01
C ILE A 108 14.77 -34.07 -1.54
N ASP A 109 14.23 -35.14 -2.12
CA ASP A 109 14.15 -35.27 -3.58
C ASP A 109 13.12 -34.31 -4.18
N ALA A 110 13.34 -33.91 -5.44
CA ALA A 110 12.52 -32.89 -6.10
C ALA A 110 11.05 -33.30 -6.22
N ALA A 111 10.75 -34.58 -6.44
CA ALA A 111 9.36 -35.03 -6.62
C ALA A 111 8.58 -34.98 -5.30
N LEU A 112 9.21 -35.37 -4.19
CA LEU A 112 8.62 -35.23 -2.86
C LEU A 112 8.43 -33.76 -2.49
N PHE A 113 9.41 -32.90 -2.77
CA PHE A 113 9.30 -31.46 -2.53
C PHE A 113 8.13 -30.84 -3.31
N GLU A 114 7.99 -31.16 -4.60
CA GLU A 114 6.87 -30.65 -5.42
C GLU A 114 5.51 -31.16 -4.91
N ARG A 115 5.42 -32.41 -4.45
CA ARG A 115 4.19 -32.94 -3.82
C ARG A 115 3.86 -32.22 -2.52
N MET A 116 4.85 -31.97 -1.66
CA MET A 116 4.66 -31.20 -0.43
C MET A 116 4.22 -29.77 -0.74
N LYS A 117 4.92 -29.10 -1.65
CA LYS A 117 4.60 -27.74 -2.09
C LYS A 117 3.19 -27.64 -2.69
N ALA A 118 2.75 -28.65 -3.46
CA ALA A 118 1.40 -28.72 -3.97
C ALA A 118 0.35 -28.79 -2.85
N GLY A 119 0.62 -29.54 -1.78
CA GLY A 119 -0.25 -29.62 -0.60
C GLY A 119 -0.38 -28.31 0.18
N PHE A 120 0.65 -27.46 0.13
CA PHE A 120 0.66 -26.13 0.78
C PHE A 120 0.47 -24.98 -0.20
N ARG A 121 0.08 -25.25 -1.45
CA ARG A 121 0.03 -24.23 -2.49
C ARG A 121 -0.84 -23.05 -2.07
N ASP A 122 -2.00 -23.31 -1.48
CA ASP A 122 -2.98 -22.27 -1.14
C ASP A 122 -2.50 -21.31 -0.02
N THR A 123 -1.53 -21.73 0.79
CA THR A 123 -0.90 -20.89 1.82
C THR A 123 0.40 -20.24 1.35
N MET A 124 0.87 -20.59 0.16
CA MET A 124 2.14 -20.12 -0.42
C MET A 124 1.95 -19.21 -1.64
N ILE A 125 0.71 -18.99 -2.07
CA ILE A 125 0.37 -18.11 -3.17
C ILE A 125 -0.89 -17.30 -2.84
N GLY A 126 -1.00 -16.13 -3.45
CA GLY A 126 -2.24 -15.39 -3.44
C GLY A 126 -2.17 -14.09 -4.23
N GLY A 127 -3.25 -13.32 -4.16
CA GLY A 127 -3.38 -12.04 -4.82
C GLY A 127 -2.89 -10.88 -3.97
N PHE A 128 -2.50 -9.78 -4.59
CA PHE A 128 -2.27 -8.52 -3.91
C PHE A 128 -2.73 -7.33 -4.76
N HIS A 129 -3.01 -6.22 -4.08
CA HIS A 129 -3.24 -4.92 -4.70
C HIS A 129 -2.74 -3.83 -3.77
N ILE A 130 -1.87 -2.95 -4.28
CA ILE A 130 -1.30 -1.80 -3.57
C ILE A 130 -1.46 -0.55 -4.42
N TRP A 131 -1.69 0.60 -3.79
CA TRP A 131 -1.89 1.87 -4.46
C TRP A 131 -1.26 3.04 -3.68
N PRO A 132 -0.92 4.15 -4.34
CA PRO A 132 -0.41 5.33 -3.66
C PRO A 132 -1.44 5.84 -2.66
N LYS A 133 -1.00 6.13 -1.44
CA LYS A 133 -1.85 6.76 -0.44
C LYS A 133 -2.11 8.20 -0.89
N LYS A 134 -3.39 8.60 -0.92
CA LYS A 134 -3.74 9.98 -1.23
C LYS A 134 -3.13 10.89 -0.17
N THR A 135 -2.11 11.64 -0.55
CA THR A 135 -1.64 12.75 0.27
C THR A 135 -2.76 13.78 0.28
N ALA A 136 -3.41 13.95 1.44
CA ALA A 136 -4.48 14.92 1.60
C ALA A 136 -3.96 16.28 1.12
N THR A 137 -4.45 16.73 -0.04
CA THR A 137 -4.07 18.03 -0.58
C THR A 137 -4.58 19.10 0.37
N ASN A 138 -3.91 20.25 0.44
CA ASN A 138 -4.40 21.38 1.25
C ASN A 138 -5.87 21.74 0.90
N SER A 139 -6.28 21.52 -0.35
CA SER A 139 -7.68 21.68 -0.79
C SER A 139 -8.66 20.75 -0.05
N GLU A 140 -8.30 19.49 0.15
CA GLU A 140 -9.16 18.50 0.84
C GLU A 140 -9.18 18.72 2.35
N LYS A 141 -8.05 19.10 2.95
CA LYS A 141 -7.98 19.52 4.36
C LYS A 141 -8.86 20.75 4.60
N ASN A 142 -8.75 21.77 3.75
CA ASN A 142 -9.57 22.98 3.84
C ASN A 142 -11.07 22.68 3.68
N LYS A 143 -11.45 21.79 2.74
CA LYS A 143 -12.85 21.37 2.56
C LYS A 143 -13.37 20.57 3.77
N ALA A 144 -12.54 19.72 4.37
CA ALA A 144 -12.90 18.97 5.57
C ALA A 144 -13.08 19.90 6.79
N GLU A 145 -12.18 20.86 6.98
CA GLU A 145 -12.28 21.89 8.02
C GLU A 145 -13.49 22.81 7.82
N GLU A 146 -13.78 23.20 6.58
CA GLU A 146 -14.96 24.01 6.26
C GLU A 146 -16.26 23.25 6.52
N LYS A 147 -16.34 21.96 6.15
CA LYS A 147 -17.48 21.09 6.48
C LYS A 147 -17.68 20.93 7.99
N LEU A 148 -16.60 20.70 8.74
CA LEU A 148 -16.64 20.56 10.20
C LEU A 148 -17.10 21.86 10.87
N THR A 149 -16.64 23.00 10.37
CA THR A 149 -17.00 24.34 10.87
C THR A 149 -18.46 24.67 10.59
N LYS A 150 -18.96 24.38 9.38
CA LYS A 150 -20.38 24.51 9.03
C LYS A 150 -21.27 23.64 9.92
N SER A 151 -20.88 22.39 10.17
CA SER A 151 -21.61 21.46 11.05
C SER A 151 -21.69 21.99 12.50
N LYS A 152 -20.58 22.48 13.06
CA LYS A 152 -20.54 23.10 14.40
C LYS A 152 -21.45 24.34 14.48
N LYS A 153 -21.42 25.21 13.47
CA LYS A 153 -22.28 26.41 13.40
C LYS A 153 -23.75 26.05 13.34
N LEU A 154 -24.12 25.04 12.54
CA LEU A 154 -25.50 24.55 12.43
C LEU A 154 -26.01 23.99 13.76
N LYS A 155 -25.20 23.15 14.44
CA LYS A 155 -25.54 22.61 15.77
C LYS A 155 -25.79 23.73 16.80
N ARG A 156 -24.98 24.80 16.77
CA ARG A 156 -25.16 25.96 17.66
C ARG A 156 -26.46 26.72 17.37
N LEU A 157 -26.80 26.91 16.10
CA LEU A 157 -28.05 27.58 15.69
C LEU A 157 -29.29 26.79 16.10
N VAL A 158 -29.27 25.46 15.90
CA VAL A 158 -30.36 24.58 16.34
C VAL A 158 -30.55 24.65 17.86
N LYS A 159 -29.45 24.59 18.63
CA LYS A 159 -29.49 24.73 20.10
C LYS A 159 -30.07 26.08 20.55
N MET A 160 -29.68 27.18 19.90
CA MET A 160 -30.21 28.51 20.21
C MET A 160 -31.70 28.67 19.90
N ARG A 161 -32.20 28.06 18.81
CA ARG A 161 -33.63 28.08 18.48
C ARG A 161 -34.45 27.34 19.53
N SER A 162 -34.01 26.14 19.92
CA SER A 162 -34.65 25.35 20.98
C SER A 162 -34.70 26.11 22.31
N LEU A 163 -33.63 26.81 22.70
CA LEU A 163 -33.64 27.62 23.93
C LEU A 163 -34.62 28.81 23.86
N LYS A 164 -34.76 29.46 22.69
CA LYS A 164 -35.73 30.55 22.51
C LYS A 164 -37.17 30.07 22.59
N GLU A 165 -37.48 28.90 22.02
CA GLU A 165 -38.82 28.29 22.09
C GLU A 165 -39.19 27.92 23.53
N ILE A 166 -38.24 27.38 24.31
CA ILE A 166 -38.45 27.09 25.74
C ILE A 166 -38.78 28.37 26.52
N VAL A 167 -38.02 29.44 26.30
CA VAL A 167 -38.23 30.72 27.01
C VAL A 167 -39.58 31.36 26.68
N ILE A 168 -40.01 31.30 25.41
CA ILE A 168 -41.31 31.83 24.97
C ILE A 168 -42.48 31.06 25.61
N ASN A 169 -42.35 29.74 25.76
CA ASN A 169 -43.42 28.90 26.34
C ASN A 169 -43.43 28.88 27.88
N SER A 170 -42.57 29.67 28.53
CA SER A 170 -42.45 29.78 29.99
C SER A 170 -42.87 31.15 30.55
N ILE A 171 -43.49 32.00 29.72
CA ILE A 171 -44.09 33.30 30.08
C ILE A 171 -45.60 33.19 29.87
#